data_AF-A0A183C4B2-F1
#
_entry.id   AF-A0A183C4B2-F1
#
_cell.length_a   1.000
_cell.length_b   1.000
_cell.length_c   1.000
_cell.angle_alpha   90.00
_cell.angle_beta   90.00
_cell.angle_gamma   90.00
#
_symmetry.space_group_name_H-M   'P 1'
#
loop_
_entity.id
_entity.type
_entity.pdbx_description
1 polymer ?
#
loop_
_entity_poly.entity_id
_entity_poly.type
_entity_poly.pdbx_seq_one_letter_code
_entity_poly.pdbx_strand_id
1 'polypeptide(L)'
;MKRNSLKFLALTLALYGKAIVALESTVITHGLPHPTNLKVATRLEEIIREEGAVPATIALLDGNIRIGLCRDELKRISKPESNAIKVSRRDLVSCLVEKRAGGTTVAATMWIAQKAGIRIFATGGIGGVHRGGENTMDVSADLTELSRTPVGVVCSGVKSILDIELTLEYLSVGVVVLDKNPNFPGFFCPRTSLKAPYHTDSLEKAIDILLLSTRMGLSNGTLIACPLPEGQRMAREKDLIEKATELALKEADEVGIRGKEVTPFVLQRIRQKTGSAAMELNIALLKNNARMAARLALLYSKKMSTEKSFSVEINEQNCYDNDKMKSRPKILNDGERMTFFIGAIVQKTSCDRMAQKICGVFFLFPFFALLINAQYYSPPMMTGSGCVATGNKLYSHGNFIRELSAKELTEMEKYKRVLVEWKQKVDEAYASLEQAVQQNATTLPTIPARPQLPTFCTSNQTTLYILAGCTVQNHKVYISGKFARELAEKEKAQLDEFARQMLAQQSQQLQQSQTTNATAAAPPAAAAASTTTVSPMNDIGRQIALDFCMEF
;
A
#
# COMPACT_ATOMS: atom_id res chain seq x y z
N MET A 1 -9.56 -12.38 8.30
CA MET A 1 -8.52 -11.72 7.48
C MET A 1 -8.52 -12.13 6.00
N LYS A 2 -8.47 -13.42 5.64
CA LYS A 2 -8.46 -13.90 4.23
C LYS A 2 -9.62 -13.34 3.35
N ARG A 3 -10.82 -13.21 3.91
CA ARG A 3 -11.99 -12.66 3.20
C ARG A 3 -11.85 -11.17 2.84
N ASN A 4 -11.11 -10.39 3.63
CA ASN A 4 -10.88 -8.97 3.37
C ASN A 4 -9.69 -8.77 2.40
N SER A 5 -8.64 -9.58 2.47
CA SER A 5 -7.53 -9.51 1.50
C SER A 5 -7.98 -9.88 0.08
N LEU A 6 -8.86 -10.87 -0.09
CA LEU A 6 -9.49 -11.17 -1.38
C LEU A 6 -10.38 -10.03 -1.89
N LYS A 7 -11.13 -9.35 -1.00
CA LYS A 7 -11.91 -8.16 -1.36
C LYS A 7 -11.04 -7.00 -1.80
N PHE A 8 -9.93 -6.73 -1.10
CA PHE A 8 -8.98 -5.69 -1.50
C PHE A 8 -8.35 -6.01 -2.85
N LEU A 9 -7.93 -7.26 -3.10
CA LEU A 9 -7.37 -7.65 -4.40
C LEU A 9 -8.39 -7.53 -5.54
N ALA A 10 -9.60 -8.04 -5.36
CA ALA A 10 -10.67 -7.92 -6.36
C ALA A 10 -11.01 -6.45 -6.64
N LEU A 11 -11.03 -5.61 -5.58
CA LEU A 11 -11.21 -4.18 -5.71
C LEU A 11 -10.04 -3.55 -6.49
N THR A 12 -8.79 -3.80 -6.11
CA THR A 12 -7.61 -3.28 -6.83
C THR A 12 -7.65 -3.63 -8.32
N LEU A 13 -8.04 -4.86 -8.68
CA LEU A 13 -8.21 -5.27 -10.07
C LEU A 13 -9.37 -4.51 -10.75
N ALA A 14 -10.52 -4.35 -10.10
CA ALA A 14 -11.66 -3.59 -10.62
C ALA A 14 -11.40 -2.07 -10.75
N LEU A 15 -10.40 -1.58 -10.02
CA LEU A 15 -9.94 -0.20 -9.99
C LEU A 15 -8.76 0.06 -10.96
N TYR A 16 -8.17 -1.00 -11.54
CA TYR A 16 -7.00 -0.89 -12.40
C TYR A 16 -7.27 -0.01 -13.62
N GLY A 17 -6.37 0.94 -13.90
CA GLY A 17 -6.51 1.89 -15.01
C GLY A 17 -7.55 2.99 -14.81
N LYS A 18 -8.20 3.08 -13.64
CA LYS A 18 -9.14 4.16 -13.32
C LYS A 18 -8.47 5.26 -12.50
N ALA A 19 -8.78 6.50 -12.83
CA ALA A 19 -8.40 7.67 -12.03
C ALA A 19 -9.29 7.76 -10.79
N ILE A 20 -8.77 7.38 -9.62
CA ILE A 20 -9.54 7.31 -8.38
C ILE A 20 -8.97 8.26 -7.35
N VAL A 21 -9.86 8.96 -6.66
CA VAL A 21 -9.53 9.86 -5.55
C VAL A 21 -10.17 9.34 -4.28
N ALA A 22 -9.36 8.93 -3.31
CA ALA A 22 -9.87 8.63 -1.98
C ALA A 22 -10.36 9.91 -1.29
N LEU A 23 -11.38 9.78 -0.44
CA LEU A 23 -11.87 10.83 0.47
C LEU A 23 -12.01 10.24 1.88
N GLU A 24 -11.66 11.02 2.90
CA GLU A 24 -11.83 10.60 4.30
C GLU A 24 -13.26 10.86 4.81
N SER A 25 -13.67 10.15 5.87
CA SER A 25 -14.97 10.33 6.52
C SER A 25 -14.91 11.04 7.88
N THR A 26 -13.72 11.30 8.44
CA THR A 26 -13.57 12.15 9.64
C THR A 26 -14.07 13.57 9.39
N VAL A 27 -13.83 14.15 8.20
CA VAL A 27 -14.39 15.46 7.83
C VAL A 27 -15.93 15.48 7.89
N ILE A 28 -16.57 14.35 7.61
CA ILE A 28 -18.03 14.21 7.59
C ILE A 28 -18.58 14.06 9.01
N THR A 29 -17.92 13.23 9.83
CA THR A 29 -18.42 12.81 11.15
C THR A 29 -18.03 13.78 12.27
N HIS A 30 -16.83 14.37 12.21
CA HIS A 30 -16.27 15.22 13.26
C HIS A 30 -15.82 16.59 12.75
N GLY A 31 -15.62 16.76 11.44
CA GLY A 31 -15.11 17.99 10.85
C GLY A 31 -16.18 19.06 10.60
N LEU A 32 -17.38 18.68 10.18
CA LEU A 32 -18.46 19.58 9.78
C LEU A 32 -19.79 19.23 10.48
N PRO A 33 -20.63 20.23 10.81
CA PRO A 33 -21.93 19.98 11.43
C PRO A 33 -22.94 19.40 10.42
N HIS A 34 -23.90 18.61 10.92
CA HIS A 34 -25.07 18.21 10.14
C HIS A 34 -26.04 19.38 9.94
N PRO A 35 -26.69 19.56 8.76
CA PRO A 35 -26.61 18.75 7.52
C PRO A 35 -25.52 19.20 6.54
N THR A 36 -24.71 20.19 6.90
CA THR A 36 -23.65 20.73 6.03
C THR A 36 -22.63 19.67 5.65
N ASN A 37 -22.28 18.77 6.57
CA ASN A 37 -21.38 17.65 6.33
C ASN A 37 -21.81 16.76 5.14
N LEU A 38 -23.09 16.37 5.07
CA LEU A 38 -23.65 15.55 3.98
C LEU A 38 -23.63 16.32 2.66
N LYS A 39 -24.06 17.59 2.68
CA LYS A 39 -24.07 18.45 1.49
C LYS A 39 -22.67 18.60 0.91
N VAL A 40 -21.68 18.86 1.78
CA VAL A 40 -20.29 19.01 1.37
C VAL A 40 -19.74 17.69 0.86
N ALA A 41 -19.89 16.58 1.58
CA ALA A 41 -19.40 15.28 1.14
C ALA A 41 -19.94 14.88 -0.24
N THR A 42 -21.25 15.07 -0.45
CA THR A 42 -21.90 14.83 -1.75
C THR A 42 -21.29 15.72 -2.83
N ARG A 43 -21.09 17.02 -2.53
CA ARG A 43 -20.51 17.96 -3.49
C ARG A 43 -19.05 17.64 -3.82
N LEU A 44 -18.25 17.11 -2.88
CA LEU A 44 -16.88 16.69 -3.15
C LEU A 44 -16.86 15.50 -4.13
N GLU A 45 -17.75 14.51 -3.95
CA GLU A 45 -17.88 13.42 -4.90
C GLU A 45 -18.30 13.92 -6.29
N GLU A 46 -19.25 14.85 -6.37
CA GLU A 46 -19.67 15.47 -7.63
C GLU A 46 -18.51 16.17 -8.34
N ILE A 47 -17.73 17.00 -7.63
CA ILE A 47 -16.58 17.72 -8.22
C ILE A 47 -15.56 16.75 -8.81
N ILE A 48 -15.28 15.63 -8.12
CA ILE A 48 -14.33 14.62 -8.63
C ILE A 48 -14.88 13.97 -9.91
N ARG A 49 -16.19 13.70 -9.97
CA ARG A 49 -16.86 13.16 -11.17
C ARG A 49 -16.89 14.17 -12.32
N GLU A 50 -17.15 15.44 -12.02
CA GLU A 50 -17.13 16.56 -13.00
C GLU A 50 -15.77 16.70 -13.66
N GLU A 51 -14.68 16.50 -12.92
CA GLU A 51 -13.32 16.51 -13.44
C GLU A 51 -12.93 15.20 -14.15
N GLY A 52 -13.79 14.17 -14.16
CA GLY A 52 -13.58 12.91 -14.89
C GLY A 52 -12.94 11.77 -14.08
N ALA A 53 -12.76 11.94 -12.77
CA ALA A 53 -12.24 10.91 -11.88
C ALA A 53 -13.36 10.22 -11.06
N VAL A 54 -13.01 9.14 -10.37
CA VAL A 54 -13.92 8.36 -9.52
C VAL A 54 -13.63 8.65 -8.05
N PRO A 55 -14.54 9.28 -7.30
CA PRO A 55 -14.40 9.43 -5.85
C PRO A 55 -14.63 8.11 -5.13
N ALA A 56 -13.85 7.88 -4.08
CA ALA A 56 -13.98 6.76 -3.17
C ALA A 56 -13.96 7.26 -1.72
N THR A 57 -15.12 7.67 -1.20
CA THR A 57 -15.26 8.00 0.23
C THR A 57 -15.07 6.75 1.07
N ILE A 58 -14.16 6.81 2.04
CA ILE A 58 -13.75 5.66 2.86
C ILE A 58 -14.30 5.81 4.27
N ALA A 59 -14.93 4.76 4.80
CA ALA A 59 -15.44 4.72 6.16
C ALA A 59 -15.54 3.29 6.71
N LEU A 60 -15.79 3.17 8.02
CA LEU A 60 -16.14 1.90 8.65
C LEU A 60 -17.64 1.85 8.94
N LEU A 61 -18.31 0.79 8.49
CA LEU A 61 -19.73 0.55 8.73
C LEU A 61 -19.98 -0.95 8.94
N ASP A 62 -20.70 -1.29 10.01
CA ASP A 62 -21.17 -2.65 10.31
C ASP A 62 -20.03 -3.69 10.33
N GLY A 63 -18.87 -3.32 10.87
CA GLY A 63 -17.69 -4.18 10.93
C GLY A 63 -16.97 -4.39 9.60
N ASN A 64 -17.25 -3.54 8.60
CA ASN A 64 -16.63 -3.59 7.29
C ASN A 64 -15.93 -2.26 6.95
N ILE A 65 -14.80 -2.37 6.27
CA ILE A 65 -14.19 -1.26 5.54
C ILE A 65 -15.00 -1.04 4.27
N ARG A 66 -15.54 0.17 4.09
CA ARG A 66 -16.25 0.60 2.88
C ARG A 66 -15.38 1.58 2.11
N ILE A 67 -15.22 1.34 0.81
CA ILE A 67 -14.41 2.17 -0.10
C ILE A 67 -15.31 2.55 -1.27
N GLY A 68 -15.71 3.83 -1.29
CA GLY A 68 -16.85 4.28 -2.08
C GLY A 68 -18.14 4.01 -1.32
N LEU A 69 -18.73 5.04 -0.73
CA LEU A 69 -20.03 4.94 -0.06
C LEU A 69 -21.16 5.16 -1.06
N CYS A 70 -22.24 4.40 -0.91
CA CYS A 70 -23.48 4.75 -1.60
C CYS A 70 -24.15 5.95 -0.92
N ARG A 71 -25.17 6.53 -1.57
CA ARG A 71 -25.90 7.69 -1.04
C ARG A 71 -26.50 7.43 0.35
N ASP A 72 -27.03 6.24 0.59
CA ASP A 72 -27.64 5.89 1.87
C ASP A 72 -26.60 5.70 2.97
N GLU A 73 -25.44 5.12 2.66
CA GLU A 73 -24.33 5.00 3.59
C GLU A 73 -23.74 6.37 3.94
N LEU A 74 -23.59 7.25 2.96
CA LEU A 74 -23.12 8.62 3.17
C LEU A 74 -24.10 9.42 4.03
N LYS A 75 -25.41 9.27 3.77
CA LYS A 75 -26.48 9.85 4.60
C LYS A 75 -26.49 9.25 6.00
N ARG A 76 -26.24 7.95 6.15
CA ARG A 76 -26.19 7.28 7.45
C ARG A 76 -25.03 7.78 8.28
N ILE A 77 -23.82 7.86 7.72
CA ILE A 77 -22.62 8.24 8.49
C ILE A 77 -22.55 9.74 8.81
N SER A 78 -23.23 10.59 8.03
CA SER A 78 -23.28 12.04 8.27
C SER A 78 -24.28 12.46 9.35
N LYS A 79 -25.11 11.53 9.82
CA LYS A 79 -26.11 11.77 10.85
C LYS A 79 -25.51 11.65 12.27
N PRO A 80 -25.89 12.53 13.22
CA PRO A 80 -25.48 12.39 14.62
C PRO A 80 -25.79 11.00 15.21
N GLU A 81 -26.93 10.41 14.81
CA GLU A 81 -27.38 9.09 15.27
C GLU A 81 -26.48 7.93 14.83
N SER A 82 -25.55 8.18 13.91
CA SER A 82 -24.53 7.18 13.55
C SER A 82 -23.63 6.82 14.73
N ASN A 83 -23.49 7.71 15.72
CA ASN A 83 -22.53 7.59 16.83
C ASN A 83 -21.12 7.18 16.33
N ALA A 84 -20.76 7.69 15.15
CA ALA A 84 -19.53 7.32 14.47
C ALA A 84 -18.32 7.79 15.30
N ILE A 85 -17.38 6.88 15.56
CA ILE A 85 -16.13 7.24 16.24
C ILE A 85 -15.09 7.78 15.26
N LYS A 86 -14.22 8.65 15.73
CA LYS A 86 -13.01 9.07 15.00
C LYS A 86 -12.00 7.92 15.00
N VAL A 87 -11.66 7.42 13.82
CA VAL A 87 -10.83 6.23 13.62
C VAL A 87 -9.50 6.62 12.97
N SER A 88 -8.43 6.58 13.75
CA SER A 88 -7.06 6.57 13.23
C SER A 88 -6.58 5.13 13.01
N ARG A 89 -5.35 4.94 12.53
CA ARG A 89 -4.83 3.61 12.20
C ARG A 89 -4.85 2.63 13.38
N ARG A 90 -4.60 3.12 14.61
CA ARG A 90 -4.66 2.29 15.83
C ARG A 90 -6.08 1.85 16.19
N ASP A 91 -7.09 2.61 15.79
CA ASP A 91 -8.49 2.38 16.14
C ASP A 91 -9.21 1.49 15.11
N LEU A 92 -8.59 1.21 13.95
CA LEU A 92 -9.19 0.44 12.86
C LEU A 92 -9.68 -0.92 13.33
N VAL A 93 -8.85 -1.66 14.07
CA VAL A 93 -9.15 -3.05 14.44
C VAL A 93 -10.26 -3.10 15.48
N SER A 94 -10.18 -2.29 16.54
CA SER A 94 -11.21 -2.23 17.58
C SER A 94 -12.56 -1.81 17.00
N CYS A 95 -12.59 -0.77 16.17
CA CYS A 95 -13.81 -0.31 15.52
C CYS A 95 -14.48 -1.40 14.65
N LEU A 96 -13.68 -2.17 13.90
CA LEU A 96 -14.18 -3.28 13.08
C LEU A 96 -14.71 -4.45 13.92
N VAL A 97 -14.02 -4.82 14.99
CA VAL A 97 -14.43 -5.90 15.91
C VAL A 97 -15.75 -5.53 16.60
N GLU A 98 -15.87 -4.29 17.08
CA GLU A 98 -17.08 -3.76 17.72
C GLU A 98 -18.20 -3.45 16.71
N LYS A 99 -17.92 -3.58 15.40
CA LYS A 99 -18.84 -3.28 14.30
C LYS A 99 -19.43 -1.86 14.33
N ARG A 100 -18.67 -0.90 14.86
CA ARG A 100 -19.11 0.49 15.00
C ARG A 100 -19.05 1.23 13.67
N ALA A 101 -19.86 2.27 13.55
CA ALA A 101 -19.62 3.30 12.54
C ALA A 101 -18.33 4.06 12.89
N GLY A 102 -17.50 4.33 11.89
CA GLY A 102 -16.20 4.96 12.08
C GLY A 102 -15.87 5.93 10.95
N GLY A 103 -15.64 7.19 11.33
CA GLY A 103 -15.06 8.19 10.46
C GLY A 103 -13.55 8.04 10.40
N THR A 104 -12.99 7.65 9.27
CA THR A 104 -11.54 7.44 9.11
C THR A 104 -10.82 8.78 9.03
N THR A 105 -9.73 8.96 9.76
CA THR A 105 -8.83 10.12 9.64
C THR A 105 -7.96 10.00 8.39
N VAL A 106 -7.08 10.98 8.14
CA VAL A 106 -6.04 10.92 7.11
C VAL A 106 -5.21 9.64 7.25
N ALA A 107 -4.67 9.33 8.43
CA ALA A 107 -3.89 8.11 8.66
C ALA A 107 -4.65 6.81 8.30
N ALA A 108 -5.88 6.65 8.80
CA ALA A 108 -6.67 5.45 8.50
C ALA A 108 -7.04 5.36 7.01
N THR A 109 -7.40 6.50 6.41
CA THR A 109 -7.80 6.58 4.99
C THR A 109 -6.62 6.26 4.08
N MET A 110 -5.42 6.79 4.36
CA MET A 110 -4.19 6.47 3.62
C MET A 110 -3.90 4.97 3.64
N TRP A 111 -3.95 4.36 4.83
CA TRP A 111 -3.69 2.93 4.97
C TRP A 111 -4.67 2.09 4.13
N ILE A 112 -5.97 2.40 4.20
CA ILE A 112 -7.01 1.70 3.44
C ILE A 112 -6.83 1.95 1.93
N ALA A 113 -6.58 3.19 1.52
CA ALA A 113 -6.39 3.58 0.13
C ALA A 113 -5.23 2.82 -0.51
N GLN A 114 -4.07 2.76 0.16
CA GLN A 114 -2.91 2.00 -0.31
C GLN A 114 -3.23 0.50 -0.43
N LYS A 115 -3.98 -0.08 0.53
CA LYS A 115 -4.40 -1.49 0.46
C LYS A 115 -5.38 -1.76 -0.68
N ALA A 116 -6.12 -0.75 -1.13
CA ALA A 116 -6.99 -0.83 -2.30
C ALA A 116 -6.30 -0.49 -3.63
N GLY A 117 -5.03 -0.09 -3.61
CA GLY A 117 -4.30 0.38 -4.80
C GLY A 117 -4.68 1.80 -5.23
N ILE A 118 -5.34 2.58 -4.37
CA ILE A 118 -5.66 3.99 -4.61
C ILE A 118 -4.49 4.85 -4.19
N ARG A 119 -4.02 5.72 -5.09
CA ARG A 119 -2.74 6.43 -4.98
C ARG A 119 -2.86 7.93 -4.75
N ILE A 120 -4.05 8.48 -4.94
CA ILE A 120 -4.37 9.89 -4.70
C ILE A 120 -5.50 9.99 -3.67
N PHE A 121 -5.31 10.84 -2.68
CA PHE A 121 -6.24 11.08 -1.58
C PHE A 121 -6.42 12.59 -1.38
N ALA A 122 -7.66 13.07 -1.33
CA ALA A 122 -7.98 14.46 -1.04
C ALA A 122 -8.52 14.64 0.39
N THR A 123 -8.03 15.66 1.08
CA THR A 123 -8.55 16.10 2.38
C THR A 123 -8.52 17.63 2.49
N GLY A 124 -9.07 18.18 3.57
CA GLY A 124 -8.95 19.60 3.85
C GLY A 124 -7.53 19.97 4.25
N GLY A 125 -7.04 19.36 5.32
CA GLY A 125 -5.72 19.61 5.90
C GLY A 125 -5.30 18.43 6.76
N ILE A 126 -4.01 18.10 6.73
CA ILE A 126 -3.48 17.00 7.53
C ILE A 126 -3.42 17.36 9.02
N GLY A 127 -3.42 16.37 9.89
CA GLY A 127 -2.91 16.55 11.25
C GLY A 127 -1.39 16.78 11.24
N GLY A 128 -0.84 17.13 12.39
CA GLY A 128 0.57 17.52 12.52
C GLY A 128 1.00 17.53 13.98
N VAL A 129 2.09 18.22 14.25
CA VAL A 129 2.54 18.52 15.61
C VAL A 129 1.62 19.59 16.18
N HIS A 130 1.04 19.36 17.36
CA HIS A 130 0.22 20.37 18.02
C HIS A 130 1.11 21.51 18.56
N ARG A 131 0.54 22.71 18.76
CA ARG A 131 1.27 23.81 19.41
C ARG A 131 1.64 23.38 20.84
N GLY A 132 2.92 23.49 21.23
CA GLY A 132 3.46 22.91 22.46
C GLY A 132 3.75 21.40 22.37
N GLY A 133 3.75 20.84 21.17
CA GLY A 133 3.98 19.43 20.88
C GLY A 133 5.37 18.94 21.27
N GLU A 134 6.36 19.83 21.30
CA GLU A 134 7.72 19.58 21.78
C GLU A 134 7.78 19.23 23.28
N ASN A 135 6.77 19.66 24.06
CA ASN A 135 6.65 19.36 25.49
C ASN A 135 5.64 18.23 25.75
N THR A 136 4.54 18.21 25.00
CA THR A 136 3.41 17.29 25.25
C THR A 136 3.50 15.98 24.46
N MET A 137 4.33 15.95 23.42
CA MET A 137 4.39 14.86 22.43
C MET A 137 3.03 14.59 21.75
N ASP A 138 2.12 15.58 21.70
CA ASP A 138 0.85 15.48 20.97
C ASP A 138 1.10 15.66 19.46
N VAL A 139 1.48 14.55 18.82
CA VAL A 139 1.82 14.46 17.40
C VAL A 139 0.82 13.57 16.68
N SER A 140 0.22 14.08 15.60
CA SER A 140 -0.74 13.32 14.82
C SER A 140 -0.11 12.08 14.18
N ALA A 141 -0.81 10.95 14.29
CA ALA A 141 -0.47 9.71 13.59
C ALA A 141 -0.50 9.85 12.05
N ASP A 142 -1.06 10.94 11.51
CA ASP A 142 -1.00 11.26 10.08
C ASP A 142 0.45 11.40 9.59
N LEU A 143 1.36 11.97 10.41
CA LEU A 143 2.77 12.14 10.03
C LEU A 143 3.50 10.80 9.95
N THR A 144 3.27 9.91 10.91
CA THR A 144 3.78 8.53 10.89
C THR A 144 3.20 7.73 9.74
N GLU A 145 1.95 7.99 9.35
CA GLU A 145 1.36 7.29 8.21
C GLU A 145 1.95 7.78 6.89
N LEU A 146 2.15 9.10 6.74
CA LEU A 146 2.86 9.69 5.61
C LEU A 146 4.25 9.07 5.44
N SER A 147 5.00 8.78 6.50
CA SER A 147 6.35 8.21 6.36
C SER A 147 6.41 6.77 5.83
N ARG A 148 5.28 6.04 5.81
CA ARG A 148 5.26 4.60 5.48
C ARG A 148 4.16 4.14 4.53
N THR A 149 3.34 5.08 4.03
CA THR A 149 2.23 4.76 3.13
C THR A 149 2.33 5.60 1.86
N PRO A 150 2.67 4.98 0.72
CA PRO A 150 2.94 5.71 -0.53
C PRO A 150 1.65 6.16 -1.21
N VAL A 151 1.02 7.19 -0.66
CA VAL A 151 -0.18 7.84 -1.20
C VAL A 151 0.12 9.33 -1.34
N GLY A 152 -0.28 9.92 -2.46
CA GLY A 152 -0.26 11.37 -2.66
C GLY A 152 -1.44 12.01 -1.93
N VAL A 153 -1.16 12.79 -0.89
CA VAL A 153 -2.17 13.45 -0.06
C VAL A 153 -2.31 14.90 -0.48
N VAL A 154 -3.43 15.21 -1.13
CA VAL A 154 -3.78 16.55 -1.61
C VAL A 154 -4.55 17.29 -0.53
N CYS A 155 -4.01 18.40 -0.05
CA CYS A 155 -4.58 19.17 1.06
C CYS A 155 -4.17 20.64 1.02
N SER A 156 -4.77 21.49 1.84
CA SER A 156 -4.35 22.90 2.00
C SER A 156 -3.33 23.07 3.12
N GLY A 157 -2.39 22.12 3.21
CA GLY A 157 -1.35 22.07 4.23
C GLY A 157 -1.82 21.46 5.55
N VAL A 158 -1.28 21.99 6.64
CA VAL A 158 -1.52 21.54 8.01
C VAL A 158 -2.64 22.38 8.63
N LYS A 159 -3.57 21.76 9.38
CA LYS A 159 -4.68 22.49 10.02
C LYS A 159 -4.16 23.67 10.86
N SER A 160 -4.83 24.83 10.81
CA SER A 160 -4.36 26.09 11.43
C SER A 160 -4.17 26.05 12.96
N ILE A 161 -4.78 25.06 13.62
CA ILE A 161 -4.70 24.84 15.07
C ILE A 161 -3.37 24.20 15.52
N LEU A 162 -2.52 23.83 14.56
CA LEU A 162 -1.30 23.07 14.78
C LEU A 162 -0.06 23.96 14.63
N ASP A 163 1.09 23.41 14.98
CA ASP A 163 2.38 24.03 14.73
C ASP A 163 2.89 23.64 13.34
N ILE A 164 2.90 24.60 12.41
CA ILE A 164 3.28 24.33 11.02
C ILE A 164 4.79 24.14 10.89
N GLU A 165 5.58 24.90 11.63
CA GLU A 165 7.05 24.84 11.57
C GLU A 165 7.54 23.50 12.09
N LEU A 166 7.11 23.11 13.29
CA LEU A 166 7.46 21.80 13.86
C LEU A 166 6.92 20.65 13.00
N THR A 167 5.76 20.82 12.36
CA THR A 167 5.24 19.79 11.45
C THR A 167 6.11 19.63 10.21
N LEU A 168 6.59 20.73 9.62
CA LEU A 168 7.49 20.68 8.46
C LEU A 168 8.83 20.03 8.82
N GLU A 169 9.40 20.35 9.99
CA GLU A 169 10.64 19.72 10.48
C GLU A 169 10.45 18.22 10.78
N TYR A 170 9.27 17.82 11.26
CA TYR A 170 8.96 16.41 11.52
C TYR A 170 8.79 15.59 10.22
N LEU A 171 8.31 16.21 9.14
CA LEU A 171 7.99 15.50 7.89
C LEU A 171 9.27 15.07 7.15
N SER A 172 9.61 13.80 7.27
CA SER A 172 10.71 13.17 6.50
C SER A 172 10.27 12.70 5.09
N VAL A 173 9.22 13.30 4.51
CA VAL A 173 8.58 12.85 3.28
C VAL A 173 8.62 13.95 2.22
N GLY A 174 8.37 13.59 0.95
CA GLY A 174 8.25 14.60 -0.11
C GLY A 174 7.09 15.54 0.17
N VAL A 175 7.38 16.83 0.34
CA VAL A 175 6.40 17.92 0.47
C VAL A 175 6.50 18.83 -0.75
N VAL A 176 5.41 18.92 -1.51
CA VAL A 176 5.31 19.68 -2.76
C VAL A 176 4.20 20.71 -2.60
N VAL A 177 4.54 22.00 -2.67
CA VAL A 177 3.54 23.07 -2.81
C VAL A 177 3.16 23.21 -4.29
N LEU A 178 1.87 23.11 -4.59
CA LEU A 178 1.33 23.26 -5.93
C LEU A 178 1.03 24.74 -6.25
N ASP A 179 2.07 25.56 -6.28
CA ASP A 179 2.05 27.01 -6.58
C ASP A 179 3.44 27.41 -7.11
N LYS A 180 3.52 28.54 -7.83
CA LYS A 180 4.79 29.19 -8.18
C LYS A 180 5.50 29.74 -6.94
N ASN A 181 4.73 30.09 -5.91
CA ASN A 181 5.25 30.56 -4.65
C ASN A 181 5.67 29.35 -3.76
N PRO A 182 6.87 29.36 -3.18
CA PRO A 182 7.34 28.26 -2.33
C PRO A 182 6.68 28.21 -0.94
N ASN A 183 5.91 29.22 -0.56
CA ASN A 183 5.38 29.33 0.79
C ASN A 183 4.30 28.27 1.04
N PHE A 184 4.46 27.56 2.17
CA PHE A 184 3.56 26.50 2.57
C PHE A 184 2.20 27.06 3.03
N PRO A 185 1.06 26.47 2.62
CA PRO A 185 -0.26 26.91 3.05
C PRO A 185 -0.55 26.48 4.50
N GLY A 186 -1.15 27.40 5.27
CA GLY A 186 -1.56 27.18 6.66
C GLY A 186 -3.07 26.98 6.79
N PHE A 187 -3.64 26.08 5.97
CA PHE A 187 -5.08 25.78 5.93
C PHE A 187 -5.95 26.98 5.54
N PHE A 188 -6.34 27.82 6.50
CA PHE A 188 -7.05 29.08 6.25
C PHE A 188 -6.13 30.21 5.79
N CYS A 189 -4.82 30.03 5.84
CA CYS A 189 -3.87 30.98 5.28
C CYS A 189 -3.34 30.42 3.96
N PRO A 190 -3.59 31.08 2.80
CA PRO A 190 -3.08 30.61 1.50
C PRO A 190 -1.57 30.43 1.50
N ARG A 191 -0.85 31.32 2.20
CA ARG A 191 0.62 31.36 2.23
C ARG A 191 1.09 31.80 3.61
N THR A 192 1.87 30.96 4.27
CA THR A 192 2.59 31.31 5.50
C THR A 192 3.93 31.98 5.15
N SER A 193 4.74 32.32 6.16
CA SER A 193 6.15 32.71 5.96
C SER A 193 7.07 31.51 5.76
N LEU A 194 6.60 30.29 6.05
CA LEU A 194 7.36 29.05 5.96
C LEU A 194 7.41 28.56 4.52
N LYS A 195 8.56 28.05 4.08
CA LYS A 195 8.75 27.52 2.73
C LYS A 195 8.69 26.01 2.72
N ALA A 196 8.11 25.44 1.68
CA ALA A 196 8.20 24.00 1.44
C ALA A 196 9.55 23.63 0.82
N PRO A 197 10.05 22.39 1.04
CA PRO A 197 11.25 21.87 0.40
C PRO A 197 11.19 21.89 -1.13
N TYR A 198 9.99 21.71 -1.70
CA TYR A 198 9.76 21.75 -3.13
C TYR A 198 8.44 22.45 -3.47
N HIS A 199 8.41 23.15 -4.61
CA HIS A 199 7.20 23.77 -5.13
C HIS A 199 7.17 23.70 -6.67
N THR A 200 5.98 23.65 -7.24
CA THR A 200 5.76 23.69 -8.68
C THR A 200 4.31 24.07 -8.99
N ASP A 201 4.07 24.80 -10.07
CA ASP A 201 2.73 25.04 -10.62
C ASP A 201 2.30 23.98 -11.67
N SER A 202 3.15 22.98 -11.95
CA SER A 202 2.86 21.89 -12.89
C SER A 202 2.31 20.66 -12.18
N LEU A 203 1.11 20.24 -12.57
CA LEU A 203 0.49 19.01 -12.09
C LEU A 203 1.30 17.77 -12.52
N GLU A 204 1.90 17.82 -13.72
CA GLU A 204 2.74 16.74 -14.25
C GLU A 204 3.96 16.52 -13.37
N LYS A 205 4.69 17.58 -13.00
CA LYS A 205 5.85 17.49 -12.10
C LYS A 205 5.47 16.94 -10.73
N ALA A 206 4.34 17.38 -10.17
CA ALA A 206 3.85 16.86 -8.89
C ALA A 206 3.57 15.35 -8.95
N ILE A 207 2.99 14.86 -10.05
CA ILE A 207 2.77 13.42 -10.27
C ILE A 207 4.08 12.67 -10.54
N ASP A 208 5.03 13.26 -11.26
CA ASP A 208 6.33 12.65 -11.52
C ASP A 208 7.09 12.40 -10.22
N ILE A 209 7.03 13.32 -9.26
CA ILE A 209 7.62 13.13 -7.92
C ILE A 209 6.99 11.92 -7.21
N LEU A 210 5.66 11.84 -7.19
CA LEU A 210 4.94 10.72 -6.55
C LEU A 210 5.28 9.38 -7.22
N LEU A 211 5.31 9.35 -8.55
CA LEU A 211 5.63 8.17 -9.33
C LEU A 211 7.08 7.73 -9.14
N LEU A 212 8.01 8.67 -9.23
CA LEU A 212 9.44 8.39 -9.11
C LEU A 212 9.80 7.93 -7.70
N SER A 213 9.23 8.56 -6.67
CA SER A 213 9.37 8.10 -5.27
C SER A 213 9.01 6.61 -5.14
N THR A 214 7.90 6.22 -5.76
CA THR A 214 7.43 4.83 -5.75
C THR A 214 8.36 3.90 -6.54
N ARG A 215 8.85 4.35 -7.71
CA ARG A 215 9.78 3.58 -8.57
C ARG A 215 11.14 3.37 -7.92
N MET A 216 11.58 4.32 -7.10
CA MET A 216 12.79 4.20 -6.29
C MET A 216 12.62 3.26 -5.09
N GLY A 217 11.42 2.67 -4.90
CA GLY A 217 11.14 1.77 -3.78
C GLY A 217 10.93 2.51 -2.46
N LEU A 218 10.74 3.83 -2.48
CA LEU A 218 10.47 4.58 -1.26
C LEU A 218 9.05 4.25 -0.77
N SER A 219 8.95 3.87 0.50
CA SER A 219 7.69 3.45 1.11
C SER A 219 6.91 4.62 1.73
N ASN A 220 7.24 5.87 1.45
CA ASN A 220 6.56 7.04 2.02
C ASN A 220 5.56 7.67 1.04
N GLY A 221 4.62 8.42 1.61
CA GLY A 221 3.68 9.27 0.88
C GLY A 221 4.32 10.56 0.39
N THR A 222 3.53 11.32 -0.34
CA THR A 222 3.89 12.66 -0.81
C THR A 222 2.79 13.62 -0.41
N LEU A 223 3.13 14.66 0.34
CA LEU A 223 2.20 15.73 0.68
C LEU A 223 2.16 16.71 -0.48
N ILE A 224 1.00 16.86 -1.10
CA ILE A 224 0.75 17.80 -2.19
C ILE A 224 -0.11 18.93 -1.62
N ALA A 225 0.55 20.03 -1.24
CA ALA A 225 -0.09 21.16 -0.61
C ALA A 225 -0.64 22.12 -1.68
N CYS A 226 -1.95 22.29 -1.73
CA CYS A 226 -2.68 23.18 -2.64
C CYS A 226 -3.18 24.40 -1.85
N PRO A 227 -2.52 25.56 -2.00
CA PRO A 227 -3.03 26.83 -1.48
C PRO A 227 -4.45 27.10 -1.95
N LEU A 228 -5.27 27.67 -1.07
CA LEU A 228 -6.54 28.25 -1.50
C LEU A 228 -6.22 29.50 -2.35
N PRO A 229 -6.90 29.72 -3.49
CA PRO A 229 -6.73 30.95 -4.24
C PRO A 229 -6.98 32.18 -3.36
N GLU A 230 -6.11 33.18 -3.44
CA GLU A 230 -6.33 34.45 -2.75
C GLU A 230 -7.62 35.09 -3.27
N GLY A 231 -8.47 35.55 -2.34
CA GLY A 231 -9.73 36.20 -2.65
C GLY A 231 -10.05 37.28 -1.61
N GLN A 232 -10.86 38.26 -1.99
CA GLN A 232 -11.20 39.41 -1.14
C GLN A 232 -11.71 39.02 0.24
N ARG A 233 -12.42 37.88 0.35
CA ARG A 233 -12.89 37.36 1.63
C ARG A 233 -11.75 36.89 2.53
N MET A 234 -10.79 36.13 2.00
CA MET A 234 -9.63 35.64 2.75
C MET A 234 -8.85 36.80 3.36
N ALA A 235 -8.62 37.84 2.56
CA ALA A 235 -7.92 39.04 3.00
C ALA A 235 -8.64 39.74 4.18
N ARG A 236 -9.97 39.65 4.26
CA ARG A 236 -10.76 40.26 5.34
C ARG A 236 -10.88 39.39 6.58
N GLU A 237 -10.91 38.06 6.42
CA GLU A 237 -11.24 37.12 7.51
C GLU A 237 -10.02 36.47 8.16
N LYS A 238 -8.82 36.56 7.57
CA LYS A 238 -7.59 35.92 8.08
C LYS A 238 -7.30 36.25 9.54
N ASP A 239 -7.25 37.55 9.88
CA ASP A 239 -6.89 37.99 11.24
C ASP A 239 -7.96 37.60 12.27
N LEU A 240 -9.23 37.59 11.86
CA LEU A 240 -10.34 37.13 12.69
C LEU A 240 -10.19 35.63 13.02
N ILE A 241 -9.83 34.82 12.02
CA ILE A 241 -9.68 33.37 12.17
C ILE A 241 -8.45 33.03 13.02
N GLU A 242 -7.34 33.75 12.86
CA GLU A 242 -6.15 33.51 13.69
C GLU A 242 -6.44 33.85 15.16
N LYS A 243 -7.01 35.02 15.45
CA LYS A 243 -7.42 35.40 16.82
C LYS A 243 -8.42 34.40 17.42
N ALA A 244 -9.38 33.92 16.63
CA ALA A 244 -10.31 32.90 17.08
C ALA A 244 -9.62 31.55 17.36
N THR A 245 -8.57 31.21 16.61
CA THR A 245 -7.78 29.99 16.79
C THR A 245 -6.97 30.05 18.08
N GLU A 246 -6.25 31.15 18.32
CA GLU A 246 -5.48 31.38 19.55
C GLU A 246 -6.37 31.31 20.79
N LEU A 247 -7.52 31.99 20.76
CA LEU A 247 -8.46 31.97 21.87
C LEU A 247 -9.06 30.58 22.11
N ALA A 248 -9.40 29.85 21.05
CA ALA A 248 -9.95 28.50 21.15
C ALA A 248 -8.93 27.49 21.71
N LEU A 249 -7.64 27.64 21.37
CA LEU A 249 -6.55 26.83 21.93
C LEU A 249 -6.37 27.13 23.42
N LYS A 250 -6.35 28.40 23.81
CA LYS A 250 -6.29 28.81 25.22
C LYS A 250 -7.47 28.25 26.03
N GLU A 251 -8.69 28.36 25.51
CA GLU A 251 -9.88 27.78 26.14
C GLU A 251 -9.76 26.25 26.29
N ALA A 252 -9.21 25.55 25.28
CA ALA A 252 -9.01 24.10 25.35
C ALA A 252 -8.04 23.71 26.46
N ASP A 253 -7.00 24.51 26.68
CA ASP A 253 -6.04 24.31 27.77
C ASP A 253 -6.61 24.59 29.14
N GLU A 254 -7.37 25.68 29.29
CA GLU A 254 -8.03 26.06 30.55
C GLU A 254 -9.04 24.98 31.00
N VAL A 255 -9.75 24.34 30.06
CA VAL A 255 -10.71 23.27 30.37
C VAL A 255 -10.10 21.85 30.31
N GLY A 256 -8.80 21.73 30.08
CA GLY A 256 -8.08 20.45 30.14
C GLY A 256 -8.42 19.47 29.01
N ILE A 257 -8.83 19.95 27.82
CA ILE A 257 -9.06 19.08 26.66
C ILE A 257 -7.72 18.61 26.11
N ARG A 258 -7.58 17.30 25.89
CA ARG A 258 -6.31 16.66 25.47
C ARG A 258 -6.51 15.62 24.36
N GLY A 259 -5.45 15.37 23.60
CA GLY A 259 -5.39 14.33 22.58
C GLY A 259 -6.44 14.49 21.47
N LYS A 260 -7.11 13.40 21.09
CA LYS A 260 -7.95 13.34 19.88
C LYS A 260 -9.18 14.29 19.90
N GLU A 261 -9.55 14.79 21.09
CA GLU A 261 -10.68 15.69 21.33
C GLU A 261 -10.32 17.18 21.16
N VAL A 262 -9.04 17.54 21.11
CA VAL A 262 -8.59 18.93 20.91
C VAL A 262 -9.07 19.48 19.57
N THR A 263 -8.82 18.76 18.46
CA THR A 263 -9.19 19.25 17.12
C THR A 263 -10.70 19.51 16.97
N PRO A 264 -11.62 18.58 17.32
CA PRO A 264 -13.05 18.85 17.26
C PRO A 264 -13.48 20.05 18.12
N PHE A 265 -12.96 20.17 19.35
CA PHE A 265 -13.27 21.26 20.26
C PHE A 265 -12.85 22.62 19.67
N VAL A 266 -11.59 22.73 19.23
CA VAL A 266 -11.04 23.99 18.71
C VAL A 266 -11.76 24.41 17.43
N LEU A 267 -12.05 23.48 16.52
CA LEU A 267 -12.83 23.79 15.31
C LEU A 267 -14.26 24.24 15.62
N GLN A 268 -14.89 23.69 16.67
CA GLN A 268 -16.19 24.16 17.13
C GLN A 268 -16.12 25.58 17.69
N ARG A 269 -15.11 25.90 18.51
CA ARG A 269 -14.92 27.24 19.06
C ARG A 269 -14.60 28.28 18.00
N ILE A 270 -13.75 27.95 17.02
CA ILE A 270 -13.49 28.84 15.88
C ILE A 270 -14.80 29.16 15.15
N ARG A 271 -15.62 28.15 14.84
CA ARG A 271 -16.94 28.40 14.20
C ARG A 271 -17.84 29.33 15.02
N GLN A 272 -17.90 29.15 16.34
CA GLN A 272 -18.70 30.00 17.22
C GLN A 272 -18.22 31.47 17.18
N LYS A 273 -16.90 31.69 17.12
CA LYS A 273 -16.29 33.02 17.16
C LYS A 273 -16.25 33.72 15.80
N THR A 274 -16.17 32.97 14.70
CA THR A 274 -16.06 33.53 13.34
C THR A 274 -17.38 33.55 12.56
N GLY A 275 -18.46 33.00 13.13
CA GLY A 275 -19.70 32.77 12.39
C GLY A 275 -19.49 31.82 11.22
N SER A 276 -20.00 32.17 10.02
CA SER A 276 -19.88 31.33 8.83
C SER A 276 -18.52 31.39 8.13
N ALA A 277 -17.69 32.40 8.42
CA ALA A 277 -16.40 32.66 7.78
C ALA A 277 -15.50 31.43 7.68
N ALA A 278 -15.04 30.90 8.82
CA ALA A 278 -14.15 29.73 8.84
C ALA A 278 -14.78 28.48 8.21
N MET A 279 -16.10 28.32 8.31
CA MET A 279 -16.80 27.19 7.70
C MET A 279 -16.81 27.29 6.18
N GLU A 280 -17.12 28.46 5.63
CA GLU A 280 -17.17 28.68 4.19
C GLU A 280 -15.78 28.55 3.55
N LEU A 281 -14.74 29.01 4.23
CA LEU A 281 -13.35 28.80 3.80
C LEU A 281 -12.94 27.32 3.85
N ASN A 282 -13.33 26.60 4.91
CA ASN A 282 -13.10 25.15 5.00
C ASN A 282 -13.80 24.40 3.85
N ILE A 283 -15.01 24.82 3.49
CA ILE A 283 -15.74 24.25 2.34
C ILE A 283 -15.04 24.59 1.03
N ALA A 284 -14.56 25.83 0.87
CA ALA A 284 -13.86 26.27 -0.33
C ALA A 284 -12.56 25.48 -0.55
N LEU A 285 -11.76 25.30 0.51
CA LEU A 285 -10.51 24.53 0.43
C LEU A 285 -10.78 23.04 0.15
N LEU A 286 -11.81 22.44 0.76
CA LEU A 286 -12.18 21.04 0.49
C LEU A 286 -12.54 20.84 -0.98
N LYS A 287 -13.31 21.76 -1.55
CA LYS A 287 -13.69 21.74 -2.97
C LYS A 287 -12.48 21.92 -3.89
N ASN A 288 -11.57 22.83 -3.56
CA ASN A 288 -10.34 23.06 -4.31
C ASN A 288 -9.46 21.81 -4.32
N ASN A 289 -9.25 21.19 -3.15
CA ASN A 289 -8.40 20.01 -3.01
C ASN A 289 -9.01 18.79 -3.73
N ALA A 290 -10.33 18.60 -3.66
CA ALA A 290 -11.02 17.55 -4.40
C ALA A 290 -10.84 17.72 -5.93
N ARG A 291 -10.96 18.95 -6.43
CA ARG A 291 -10.73 19.27 -7.84
C ARG A 291 -9.29 18.97 -8.25
N MET A 292 -8.32 19.41 -7.45
CA MET A 292 -6.90 19.20 -7.76
C MET A 292 -6.50 17.73 -7.71
N ALA A 293 -7.00 17.00 -6.71
CA ALA A 293 -6.81 15.57 -6.61
C ALA A 293 -7.38 14.81 -7.82
N ALA A 294 -8.55 15.20 -8.34
CA ALA A 294 -9.12 14.57 -9.53
C ALA A 294 -8.22 14.73 -10.77
N ARG A 295 -7.69 15.95 -11.00
CA ARG A 295 -6.75 16.20 -12.11
C ARG A 295 -5.44 15.42 -11.95
N LEU A 296 -4.90 15.39 -10.74
CA LEU A 296 -3.71 14.60 -10.40
C LEU A 296 -3.95 13.10 -10.62
N ALA A 297 -5.12 12.57 -10.21
CA ALA A 297 -5.48 11.16 -10.42
C ALA A 297 -5.60 10.78 -11.90
N LEU A 298 -6.12 11.67 -12.75
CA LEU A 298 -6.16 11.46 -14.19
C LEU A 298 -4.76 11.41 -14.81
N LEU A 299 -3.88 12.35 -14.43
CA LEU A 299 -2.49 12.36 -14.88
C LEU A 299 -1.74 11.12 -14.40
N TYR A 300 -1.93 10.73 -13.14
CA TYR A 300 -1.38 9.50 -12.57
C TYR A 300 -1.82 8.27 -13.39
N SER A 301 -3.13 8.14 -13.64
CA SER A 301 -3.70 7.02 -14.41
C SER A 301 -3.18 6.98 -15.84
N LYS A 302 -3.05 8.15 -16.49
CA LYS A 302 -2.49 8.28 -17.84
C LYS A 302 -1.02 7.86 -17.89
N LYS A 303 -0.19 8.33 -16.94
CA LYS A 303 1.24 7.99 -16.90
C LYS A 303 1.47 6.51 -16.59
N MET A 304 0.62 5.90 -15.76
CA MET A 304 0.67 4.46 -15.50
C MET A 304 0.31 3.60 -16.71
N SER A 305 -0.50 4.09 -17.65
CA SER A 305 -0.84 3.34 -18.87
C SER A 305 0.17 3.50 -20.00
N THR A 306 1.04 4.52 -19.96
CA THR A 306 1.95 4.86 -21.06
C THR A 306 3.41 4.44 -20.87
N GLU A 307 3.87 4.08 -19.67
CA GLU A 307 5.32 4.19 -19.38
C GLU A 307 6.16 2.91 -19.25
N LYS A 308 7.40 3.10 -19.77
CA LYS A 308 8.59 2.23 -19.80
C LYS A 308 9.38 2.26 -18.48
N SER A 309 10.34 1.35 -18.34
CA SER A 309 11.26 1.16 -17.21
C SER A 309 12.10 2.41 -16.89
N PHE A 310 12.20 2.76 -15.59
CA PHE A 310 13.16 3.72 -15.05
C PHE A 310 14.53 3.05 -14.87
N SER A 311 15.61 3.70 -15.30
CA SER A 311 16.99 3.21 -15.16
C SER A 311 17.81 4.14 -14.27
N VAL A 312 18.56 3.56 -13.34
CA VAL A 312 19.62 4.25 -12.61
C VAL A 312 20.93 3.91 -13.31
N GLU A 313 21.66 4.92 -13.77
CA GLU A 313 23.00 4.75 -14.35
C GLU A 313 24.04 4.79 -13.22
N ILE A 314 24.88 3.76 -13.15
CA ILE A 314 26.07 3.76 -12.31
C ILE A 314 27.19 4.30 -13.19
N ASN A 315 27.68 5.50 -12.89
CA ASN A 315 28.88 6.01 -13.55
C ASN A 315 30.11 5.29 -12.97
N GLU A 316 30.75 4.43 -13.77
CA GLU A 316 31.98 3.72 -13.37
C GLU A 316 33.25 4.60 -13.49
N GLN A 317 33.15 5.84 -13.95
CA GLN A 317 34.30 6.76 -14.07
C GLN A 317 34.46 7.63 -12.81
N ASN A 318 34.97 7.03 -11.74
CA ASN A 318 36.08 7.56 -10.90
C ASN A 318 36.10 6.92 -9.50
N CYS A 319 37.27 6.32 -9.19
CA CYS A 319 37.97 6.23 -7.90
C CYS A 319 38.51 4.82 -7.60
N TYR A 320 39.38 4.30 -8.47
CA TYR A 320 40.48 3.43 -8.04
C TYR A 320 41.75 3.85 -8.79
N ASP A 321 42.67 4.44 -8.03
CA ASP A 321 44.04 4.71 -8.44
C ASP A 321 44.75 3.36 -8.65
N ASN A 322 44.79 2.91 -9.91
CA ASN A 322 45.19 1.56 -10.29
C ASN A 322 46.65 1.55 -10.78
N ASP A 323 47.60 1.61 -9.84
CA ASP A 323 49.01 1.34 -10.14
C ASP A 323 49.49 -0.06 -9.69
N LYS A 324 48.61 -0.91 -9.16
CA LYS A 324 48.96 -2.30 -8.80
C LYS A 324 47.81 -3.30 -8.95
N MET A 325 47.51 -3.73 -10.17
CA MET A 325 47.17 -5.14 -10.43
C MET A 325 47.09 -5.44 -11.93
N LYS A 326 48.18 -5.98 -12.48
CA LYS A 326 48.18 -6.67 -13.77
C LYS A 326 47.48 -8.02 -13.59
N SER A 327 46.35 -8.26 -14.24
CA SER A 327 46.09 -9.44 -15.11
C SER A 327 44.60 -9.72 -15.41
N ARG A 328 44.25 -9.53 -16.70
CA ARG A 328 43.27 -10.29 -17.54
C ARG A 328 41.75 -10.21 -17.20
N PRO A 329 40.85 -10.65 -18.12
CA PRO A 329 40.79 -10.42 -19.58
C PRO A 329 39.41 -9.91 -20.07
N LYS A 330 39.40 -9.47 -21.34
CA LYS A 330 38.32 -9.02 -22.24
C LYS A 330 36.86 -9.41 -21.92
N ILE A 331 35.99 -8.39 -21.89
CA ILE A 331 34.53 -8.45 -22.00
C ILE A 331 34.14 -8.70 -23.46
N LEU A 332 33.27 -9.68 -23.70
CA LEU A 332 32.58 -9.91 -24.97
C LEU A 332 31.08 -9.59 -24.80
N ASN A 333 30.67 -8.61 -25.59
CA ASN A 333 29.38 -8.26 -26.19
C ASN A 333 28.02 -8.47 -25.49
N ASP A 334 27.25 -7.39 -25.61
CA ASP A 334 25.81 -7.21 -25.44
C ASP A 334 24.91 -8.30 -26.04
N GLY A 335 23.74 -8.43 -25.40
CA GLY A 335 22.53 -9.04 -25.97
C GLY A 335 21.88 -10.04 -25.03
N GLU A 336 20.63 -9.78 -24.63
CA GLU A 336 19.72 -10.70 -23.92
C GLU A 336 19.83 -10.77 -22.38
N ARG A 337 19.39 -9.71 -21.68
CA ARG A 337 18.86 -9.82 -20.31
C ARG A 337 17.33 -9.82 -20.35
N MET A 338 16.71 -10.96 -20.01
CA MET A 338 15.28 -11.06 -19.72
C MET A 338 15.07 -11.25 -18.22
N THR A 339 14.46 -10.26 -17.57
CA THR A 339 14.09 -10.30 -16.15
C THR A 339 12.70 -10.92 -16.00
N PHE A 340 12.60 -12.10 -15.40
CA PHE A 340 11.29 -12.71 -15.08
C PHE A 340 10.76 -12.15 -13.76
N PHE A 341 9.74 -11.29 -13.82
CA PHE A 341 8.88 -11.00 -12.69
C PHE A 341 7.70 -11.99 -12.68
N ILE A 342 7.55 -12.76 -11.60
CA ILE A 342 6.26 -13.37 -11.28
C ILE A 342 5.36 -12.23 -10.79
N GLY A 343 4.64 -11.61 -11.73
CA GLY A 343 3.68 -10.56 -11.45
C GLY A 343 3.57 -9.54 -12.59
N ALA A 344 2.49 -9.69 -13.37
CA ALA A 344 1.97 -8.75 -14.36
C ALA A 344 2.80 -8.53 -15.64
N ILE A 345 2.40 -9.21 -16.73
CA ILE A 345 2.52 -8.68 -18.08
C ILE A 345 1.12 -8.22 -18.48
N VAL A 346 0.95 -6.89 -18.55
CA VAL A 346 -0.23 -6.22 -19.09
C VAL A 346 -0.15 -6.34 -20.61
N GLN A 347 -1.06 -7.11 -21.22
CA GLN A 347 -1.23 -7.11 -22.66
C GLN A 347 -2.36 -6.15 -23.02
N LYS A 348 -1.97 -5.18 -23.83
CA LYS A 348 -2.73 -4.08 -24.41
C LYS A 348 -3.70 -4.63 -25.45
N THR A 349 -5.00 -4.50 -25.23
CA THR A 349 -6.02 -4.56 -26.31
C THR A 349 -7.09 -3.50 -26.04
N SER A 350 -7.50 -2.85 -27.14
CA SER A 350 -8.34 -1.65 -27.20
C SER A 350 -9.60 -1.71 -26.35
N CYS A 351 -9.78 -0.72 -25.47
CA CYS A 351 -11.03 -0.44 -24.80
C CYS A 351 -11.62 0.85 -25.38
N ASP A 352 -12.31 0.72 -26.50
CA ASP A 352 -13.29 1.71 -26.95
C ASP A 352 -14.60 0.98 -27.23
N ARG A 353 -15.69 1.50 -26.63
CA ARG A 353 -17.11 1.08 -26.73
C ARG A 353 -17.56 -0.14 -25.91
N MET A 354 -17.85 0.06 -24.61
CA MET A 354 -19.08 -0.51 -23.99
C MET A 354 -19.34 0.02 -22.56
N ALA A 355 -19.32 1.34 -22.35
CA ALA A 355 -19.76 1.92 -21.08
C ALA A 355 -21.21 2.42 -21.20
N GLN A 356 -22.18 1.51 -21.24
CA GLN A 356 -23.58 1.81 -20.90
C GLN A 356 -24.39 0.53 -20.73
N LYS A 357 -25.18 0.51 -19.65
CA LYS A 357 -26.15 -0.52 -19.21
C LYS A 357 -25.54 -1.68 -18.40
N ILE A 358 -25.67 -1.61 -17.08
CA ILE A 358 -26.71 -2.33 -16.32
C ILE A 358 -26.56 -1.93 -14.85
N CYS A 359 -27.53 -1.15 -14.40
CA CYS A 359 -27.90 -0.98 -13.00
C CYS A 359 -29.16 -1.83 -12.83
N GLY A 360 -29.15 -2.80 -11.91
CA GLY A 360 -30.36 -3.55 -11.58
C GLY A 360 -30.11 -5.00 -11.18
N VAL A 361 -30.68 -5.36 -10.04
CA VAL A 361 -30.92 -6.73 -9.52
C VAL A 361 -29.79 -7.34 -8.70
N PHE A 362 -29.66 -6.85 -7.46
CA PHE A 362 -29.39 -7.70 -6.30
C PHE A 362 -30.73 -8.28 -5.85
N PHE A 363 -30.90 -9.61 -5.92
CA PHE A 363 -31.62 -10.46 -4.97
C PHE A 363 -31.71 -11.86 -5.58
N LEU A 364 -31.37 -12.88 -4.77
CA LEU A 364 -31.66 -14.31 -4.87
C LEU A 364 -30.44 -15.25 -4.80
N PHE A 365 -30.40 -15.88 -3.63
CA PHE A 365 -29.96 -17.23 -3.29
C PHE A 365 -28.54 -17.50 -2.74
N PRO A 366 -28.48 -17.95 -1.45
CA PRO A 366 -27.29 -18.49 -0.81
C PRO A 366 -27.27 -20.01 -1.00
N PHE A 367 -26.51 -20.54 -1.95
CA PHE A 367 -26.15 -21.97 -1.97
C PHE A 367 -25.00 -22.14 -2.97
N PHE A 368 -23.76 -22.02 -2.52
CA PHE A 368 -22.58 -22.65 -3.13
C PHE A 368 -21.40 -22.43 -2.18
N ALA A 369 -21.49 -23.08 -1.02
CA ALA A 369 -20.38 -23.29 -0.12
C ALA A 369 -20.13 -24.80 -0.08
N LEU A 370 -19.27 -25.30 -0.95
CA LEU A 370 -18.35 -26.41 -0.69
C LEU A 370 -17.42 -26.56 -1.91
N LEU A 371 -16.14 -26.85 -1.63
CA LEU A 371 -15.06 -27.19 -2.59
C LEU A 371 -14.32 -26.05 -3.29
N ILE A 372 -13.63 -25.16 -2.55
CA ILE A 372 -12.28 -24.71 -2.93
C ILE A 372 -11.44 -24.51 -1.66
N ASN A 373 -10.65 -25.52 -1.29
CA ASN A 373 -9.50 -25.38 -0.39
C ASN A 373 -8.25 -25.29 -1.26
N ALA A 374 -7.70 -24.08 -1.45
CA ALA A 374 -6.32 -23.89 -1.90
C ALA A 374 -5.82 -22.50 -1.46
N GLN A 375 -4.57 -22.48 -1.05
CA GLN A 375 -3.88 -21.43 -0.31
C GLN A 375 -3.77 -20.12 -1.10
N TYR A 376 -4.18 -18.99 -0.49
CA TYR A 376 -3.70 -17.66 -0.89
C TYR A 376 -3.16 -16.90 0.31
N TYR A 377 -1.84 -16.72 0.23
CA TYR A 377 -0.98 -15.90 1.06
C TYR A 377 -1.28 -14.41 0.83
N SER A 378 -1.17 -13.62 1.90
CA SER A 378 -1.00 -12.18 1.87
C SER A 378 0.26 -11.80 1.08
N PRO A 379 0.36 -10.59 0.50
CA PRO A 379 1.63 -10.15 -0.06
C PRO A 379 2.65 -10.10 1.08
N PRO A 380 3.76 -10.85 1.01
CA PRO A 380 4.86 -10.59 1.91
C PRO A 380 5.46 -9.24 1.53
N MET A 381 6.10 -8.61 2.52
CA MET A 381 7.18 -7.67 2.31
C MET A 381 8.11 -8.19 1.19
N MET A 382 8.85 -7.31 0.53
CA MET A 382 9.82 -7.72 -0.50
C MET A 382 10.81 -8.77 0.03
N THR A 383 10.47 -10.04 -0.17
CA THR A 383 11.33 -11.22 -0.06
C THR A 383 10.82 -12.17 -1.13
N GLY A 384 11.28 -12.01 -2.38
CA GLY A 384 10.93 -12.90 -3.47
C GLY A 384 11.47 -14.31 -3.19
N SER A 385 10.60 -15.20 -2.72
CA SER A 385 10.92 -16.59 -2.40
C SER A 385 10.61 -17.48 -3.62
N GLY A 386 11.50 -17.48 -4.62
CA GLY A 386 11.39 -18.34 -5.79
C GLY A 386 12.74 -18.56 -6.48
N CYS A 387 12.91 -19.71 -7.13
CA CYS A 387 14.02 -19.94 -8.04
C CYS A 387 13.91 -19.00 -9.25
N VAL A 388 15.04 -18.50 -9.74
CA VAL A 388 15.15 -17.79 -11.02
C VAL A 388 16.15 -18.55 -11.88
N ALA A 389 15.73 -19.03 -13.05
CA ALA A 389 16.62 -19.65 -14.03
C ALA A 389 16.89 -18.68 -15.19
N THR A 390 18.16 -18.38 -15.45
CA THR A 390 18.59 -17.49 -16.53
C THR A 390 19.67 -18.19 -17.35
N GLY A 391 19.40 -18.47 -18.63
CA GLY A 391 20.25 -19.31 -19.45
C GLY A 391 20.36 -20.73 -18.89
N ASN A 392 21.58 -21.20 -18.66
CA ASN A 392 21.86 -22.46 -17.97
C ASN A 392 22.11 -22.28 -16.46
N LYS A 393 21.78 -21.12 -15.85
CA LYS A 393 22.11 -20.83 -14.45
C LYS A 393 20.87 -20.73 -13.58
N LEU A 394 20.93 -21.33 -12.39
CA LEU A 394 19.88 -21.30 -11.38
C LEU A 394 20.26 -20.36 -10.24
N TYR A 395 19.34 -19.51 -9.84
CA TYR A 395 19.48 -18.53 -8.76
C TYR A 395 18.33 -18.66 -7.76
N SER A 396 18.55 -18.27 -6.51
CA SER A 396 17.50 -18.10 -5.50
C SER A 396 17.92 -17.03 -4.50
N HIS A 397 16.98 -16.14 -4.12
CA HIS A 397 17.27 -14.98 -3.25
C HIS A 397 18.43 -14.08 -3.76
N GLY A 398 18.63 -14.02 -5.08
CA GLY A 398 19.73 -13.27 -5.71
C GLY A 398 21.08 -14.00 -5.75
N ASN A 399 21.19 -15.17 -5.11
CA ASN A 399 22.42 -15.96 -5.07
C ASN A 399 22.45 -16.98 -6.21
N PHE A 400 23.61 -17.14 -6.85
CA PHE A 400 23.85 -18.22 -7.80
C PHE A 400 23.93 -19.56 -7.05
N ILE A 401 23.10 -20.53 -7.47
CA ILE A 401 23.08 -21.89 -6.91
C ILE A 401 24.05 -22.77 -7.70
N ARG A 402 23.73 -23.03 -8.97
CA ARG A 402 24.46 -23.93 -9.87
C ARG A 402 24.01 -23.76 -11.31
N GLU A 403 24.68 -24.45 -12.23
CA GLU A 403 24.19 -24.60 -13.59
C GLU A 403 23.15 -25.74 -13.70
N LEU A 404 22.21 -25.58 -14.63
CA LEU A 404 21.20 -26.57 -15.00
C LEU A 404 21.82 -27.60 -15.93
N SER A 405 21.53 -28.87 -15.66
CA SER A 405 21.91 -29.99 -16.54
C SER A 405 21.13 -29.95 -17.86
N ALA A 406 21.65 -30.66 -18.87
CA ALA A 406 20.98 -30.77 -20.17
C ALA A 406 19.53 -31.29 -20.05
N LYS A 407 19.26 -32.23 -19.12
CA LYS A 407 17.91 -32.74 -18.84
C LYS A 407 16.98 -31.67 -18.27
N GLU A 408 17.48 -30.83 -17.37
CA GLU A 408 16.74 -29.74 -16.73
C GLU A 408 16.47 -28.58 -17.71
N LEU A 409 17.42 -28.32 -18.62
CA LEU A 409 17.23 -27.38 -19.74
C LEU A 409 16.10 -27.86 -20.67
N THR A 410 16.06 -29.16 -21.00
CA THR A 410 14.96 -29.73 -21.80
C THR A 410 13.63 -29.70 -21.05
N GLU A 411 13.61 -29.96 -19.74
CA GLU A 411 12.42 -29.84 -18.91
C GLU A 411 11.90 -28.39 -18.86
N MET A 412 12.82 -27.41 -18.75
CA MET A 412 12.50 -26.00 -18.81
C MET A 412 11.90 -25.59 -20.16
N GLU A 413 12.46 -26.07 -21.28
CA GLU A 413 11.91 -25.83 -22.62
C GLU A 413 10.53 -26.46 -22.82
N LYS A 414 10.32 -27.66 -22.29
CA LYS A 414 9.02 -28.32 -22.30
C LYS A 414 8.00 -27.51 -21.48
N TYR A 415 8.38 -27.08 -20.28
CA TYR A 415 7.53 -26.25 -19.43
C TYR A 415 7.17 -24.91 -20.09
N LYS A 416 8.13 -24.27 -20.79
CA LYS A 416 7.88 -23.04 -21.58
C LYS A 416 6.82 -23.27 -22.66
N ARG A 417 6.90 -24.37 -23.41
CA ARG A 417 5.89 -24.72 -24.43
C ARG A 417 4.51 -24.96 -23.81
N VAL A 418 4.45 -25.75 -22.73
CA VAL A 418 3.19 -26.04 -22.03
C VAL A 418 2.57 -24.77 -21.43
N LEU A 419 3.37 -23.82 -20.95
CA LEU A 419 2.88 -22.53 -20.45
C LEU A 419 2.23 -21.68 -21.54
N VAL A 420 2.81 -21.65 -22.74
CA VAL A 420 2.23 -20.91 -23.88
C VAL A 420 0.89 -21.52 -24.27
N GLU A 421 0.82 -22.85 -24.40
CA GLU A 421 -0.44 -23.55 -24.70
C GLU A 421 -1.49 -23.39 -23.61
N TRP A 422 -1.08 -23.45 -22.34
CA TRP A 422 -2.00 -23.22 -21.22
C TRP A 422 -2.55 -21.80 -21.23
N LYS A 423 -1.70 -20.79 -21.48
CA LYS A 423 -2.14 -19.39 -21.58
C LYS A 423 -3.18 -19.22 -22.69
N GLN A 424 -2.94 -19.80 -23.86
CA GLN A 424 -3.89 -19.77 -24.97
C GLN A 424 -5.24 -20.40 -24.59
N LYS A 425 -5.23 -21.58 -23.96
CA LYS A 425 -6.47 -22.25 -23.51
C LYS A 425 -7.21 -21.46 -22.42
N VAL A 426 -6.49 -20.76 -21.56
CA VAL A 426 -7.10 -19.86 -20.56
C VAL A 426 -7.79 -18.69 -21.27
N ASP A 427 -7.12 -18.07 -22.23
CA ASP A 427 -7.68 -16.95 -23.00
C ASP A 427 -8.94 -17.38 -23.80
N GLU A 428 -8.91 -18.57 -24.41
CA GLU A 428 -10.07 -19.18 -25.08
C GLU A 428 -11.22 -19.51 -24.12
N ALA A 429 -10.92 -20.01 -22.91
CA ALA A 429 -11.91 -20.28 -21.87
C ALA A 429 -12.58 -18.98 -21.37
N TYR A 430 -11.84 -17.88 -21.25
CA TYR A 430 -12.42 -16.57 -20.90
C TYR A 430 -13.29 -16.00 -22.03
N ALA A 431 -12.85 -16.08 -23.28
CA ALA A 431 -13.63 -15.61 -24.42
C ALA A 431 -14.96 -16.39 -24.59
N SER A 432 -14.93 -17.70 -24.38
CA SER A 432 -16.14 -18.54 -24.40
C SER A 432 -17.06 -18.29 -23.20
N LEU A 433 -16.50 -17.95 -22.03
CA LEU A 433 -17.27 -17.58 -20.85
C LEU A 433 -18.04 -16.27 -21.07
N GLU A 434 -17.42 -15.29 -21.75
CA GLU A 434 -18.09 -14.04 -22.14
C GLU A 434 -19.27 -14.28 -23.09
N GLN A 435 -19.11 -15.16 -24.08
CA GLN A 435 -20.20 -15.54 -24.99
C GLN A 435 -21.33 -16.30 -24.27
N ALA A 436 -20.99 -17.24 -23.39
CA ALA A 436 -21.96 -18.00 -22.61
C ALA A 436 -22.80 -17.10 -21.68
N VAL A 437 -22.17 -16.09 -21.08
CA VAL A 437 -22.83 -15.07 -20.25
C VAL A 437 -23.74 -14.17 -21.10
N GLN A 438 -23.34 -13.82 -22.32
CA GLN A 438 -24.20 -13.05 -23.24
C GLN A 438 -25.42 -13.84 -23.75
N GLN A 439 -25.31 -15.16 -23.84
CA GLN A 439 -26.38 -16.04 -24.35
C GLN A 439 -27.23 -16.68 -23.25
N ASN A 440 -27.04 -16.33 -21.97
CA ASN A 440 -27.70 -16.96 -20.82
C ASN A 440 -27.57 -18.49 -20.82
N ALA A 441 -26.40 -19.02 -21.21
CA ALA A 441 -26.15 -20.45 -21.23
C ALA A 441 -26.09 -21.03 -19.80
N THR A 442 -26.70 -22.20 -19.60
CA THR A 442 -26.76 -22.90 -18.30
C THR A 442 -25.49 -23.66 -17.93
N THR A 443 -24.52 -23.75 -18.84
CA THR A 443 -23.26 -24.45 -18.66
C THR A 443 -22.08 -23.53 -18.99
N LEU A 444 -21.17 -23.34 -18.04
CA LEU A 444 -19.98 -22.50 -18.19
C LEU A 444 -18.77 -23.32 -18.67
N PRO A 445 -17.89 -22.74 -19.51
CA PRO A 445 -16.65 -23.39 -19.91
C PRO A 445 -15.69 -23.62 -18.73
N THR A 446 -14.99 -24.75 -18.75
CA THR A 446 -14.04 -25.16 -17.71
C THR A 446 -12.67 -24.55 -17.94
N ILE A 447 -12.09 -23.93 -16.91
CA ILE A 447 -10.73 -23.36 -16.95
C ILE A 447 -9.69 -24.49 -16.89
N PRO A 448 -8.66 -24.49 -17.75
CA PRO A 448 -7.63 -25.52 -17.75
C PRO A 448 -6.72 -25.45 -16.51
N ALA A 449 -6.36 -26.62 -15.96
CA ALA A 449 -5.49 -26.73 -14.79
C ALA A 449 -4.07 -26.20 -15.08
N ARG A 450 -3.45 -25.57 -14.08
CA ARG A 450 -2.12 -24.96 -14.20
C ARG A 450 -1.04 -26.04 -14.48
N PRO A 451 -0.05 -25.77 -15.34
CA PRO A 451 1.07 -26.68 -15.56
C PRO A 451 1.88 -26.92 -14.28
N GLN A 452 2.39 -28.14 -14.13
CA GLN A 452 3.29 -28.49 -13.02
C GLN A 452 4.66 -27.83 -13.21
N LEU A 453 5.24 -27.34 -12.11
CA LEU A 453 6.57 -26.71 -12.12
C LEU A 453 7.68 -27.72 -12.46
N PRO A 454 8.80 -27.26 -13.05
CA PRO A 454 9.97 -28.11 -13.25
C PRO A 454 10.53 -28.66 -11.94
N THR A 455 10.96 -29.92 -11.97
CA THR A 455 11.37 -30.73 -10.81
C THR A 455 12.65 -30.25 -10.13
N PHE A 456 13.46 -29.41 -10.78
CA PHE A 456 14.75 -28.95 -10.26
C PHE A 456 14.70 -27.81 -9.25
N CYS A 457 13.51 -27.24 -8.99
CA CYS A 457 13.29 -26.26 -7.92
C CYS A 457 12.81 -26.93 -6.64
N THR A 458 13.74 -27.65 -5.99
CA THR A 458 13.49 -28.36 -4.74
C THR A 458 13.72 -27.46 -3.51
N SER A 459 13.04 -27.77 -2.41
CA SER A 459 13.16 -27.04 -1.13
C SER A 459 14.59 -27.02 -0.60
N ASN A 460 15.35 -28.11 -0.74
CA ASN A 460 16.69 -28.20 -0.14
C ASN A 460 17.70 -27.20 -0.74
N GLN A 461 17.56 -26.82 -2.02
CA GLN A 461 18.44 -25.86 -2.69
C GLN A 461 17.99 -24.40 -2.52
N THR A 462 16.80 -24.18 -1.96
CA THR A 462 16.15 -22.86 -1.88
C THR A 462 15.89 -22.41 -0.44
N THR A 463 16.05 -23.29 0.55
CA THR A 463 16.02 -22.96 1.99
C THR A 463 17.15 -22.01 2.36
N LEU A 464 16.79 -20.88 2.97
CA LEU A 464 17.71 -19.92 3.55
C LEU A 464 17.63 -20.04 5.08
N TYR A 465 18.75 -20.41 5.70
CA TYR A 465 18.88 -20.43 7.16
C TYR A 465 19.40 -19.07 7.61
N ILE A 466 18.65 -18.40 8.48
CA ILE A 466 19.05 -17.11 9.07
C ILE A 466 19.50 -17.41 10.49
N LEU A 467 20.81 -17.35 10.71
CA LEU A 467 21.47 -17.63 11.97
C LEU A 467 22.01 -16.31 12.56
N ALA A 468 22.30 -16.30 13.86
CA ALA A 468 22.93 -15.14 14.48
C ALA A 468 24.32 -14.90 13.85
N GLY A 469 24.49 -13.78 13.15
CA GLY A 469 25.76 -13.38 12.53
C GLY A 469 25.95 -13.81 11.07
N CYS A 470 25.22 -14.82 10.56
CA CYS A 470 25.38 -15.28 9.18
C CYS A 470 24.11 -15.87 8.55
N THR A 471 24.05 -15.89 7.23
CA THR A 471 23.01 -16.64 6.50
C THR A 471 23.64 -17.82 5.77
N VAL A 472 22.95 -18.96 5.75
CA VAL A 472 23.41 -20.16 5.05
C VAL A 472 22.40 -20.56 3.98
N GLN A 473 22.88 -20.79 2.77
CA GLN A 473 22.07 -21.27 1.64
C GLN A 473 22.90 -22.24 0.81
N ASN A 474 22.36 -23.42 0.50
CA ASN A 474 23.04 -24.44 -0.30
C ASN A 474 24.47 -24.79 0.22
N HIS A 475 24.60 -24.97 1.54
CA HIS A 475 25.88 -25.19 2.23
C HIS A 475 26.92 -24.08 2.07
N LYS A 476 26.51 -22.88 1.64
CA LYS A 476 27.36 -21.69 1.55
C LYS A 476 26.98 -20.70 2.63
N VAL A 477 27.98 -20.17 3.31
CA VAL A 477 27.85 -19.16 4.36
C VAL A 477 28.00 -17.77 3.73
N TYR A 478 27.12 -16.86 4.13
CA TYR A 478 27.12 -15.47 3.70
C TYR A 478 27.11 -14.55 4.94
N ILE A 479 27.94 -13.51 4.91
CA ILE A 479 28.02 -12.48 5.95
C ILE A 479 27.69 -11.14 5.30
N SER A 480 26.69 -10.43 5.83
CA SER A 480 26.19 -9.18 5.25
C SER A 480 25.89 -9.28 3.75
N GLY A 481 25.42 -10.45 3.29
CA GLY A 481 25.07 -10.73 1.90
C GLY A 481 26.26 -11.09 0.98
N LYS A 482 27.50 -11.16 1.48
CA LYS A 482 28.67 -11.59 0.71
C LYS A 482 29.02 -13.05 1.02
N PHE A 483 29.38 -13.82 -0.01
CA PHE A 483 29.87 -15.20 0.16
C PHE A 483 31.14 -15.19 1.02
N ALA A 484 31.12 -15.93 2.12
CA ALA A 484 32.24 -16.07 3.04
C ALA A 484 33.02 -17.36 2.77
N ARG A 485 32.34 -18.52 2.88
CA ARG A 485 32.93 -19.85 2.67
C ARG A 485 31.85 -20.92 2.45
N GLU A 486 32.27 -22.12 2.05
CA GLU A 486 31.40 -23.31 2.11
C GLU A 486 31.48 -23.96 3.50
N LEU A 487 30.41 -24.65 3.89
CA LEU A 487 30.36 -25.46 5.10
C LEU A 487 31.23 -26.72 4.93
N ALA A 488 31.93 -27.10 5.99
CA ALA A 488 32.63 -28.38 6.09
C ALA A 488 31.63 -29.53 6.25
N GLU A 489 32.02 -30.77 5.91
CA GLU A 489 31.12 -31.94 5.97
C GLU A 489 30.48 -32.16 7.35
N LYS A 490 31.21 -31.87 8.44
CA LYS A 490 30.67 -31.93 9.80
C LYS A 490 29.58 -30.86 10.04
N GLU A 491 29.76 -29.66 9.51
CA GLU A 491 28.81 -28.54 9.64
C GLU A 491 27.56 -28.76 8.77
N LYS A 492 27.73 -29.38 7.59
CA LYS A 492 26.59 -29.83 6.75
C LYS A 492 25.70 -30.82 7.51
N ALA A 493 26.31 -31.83 8.15
CA ALA A 493 25.58 -32.81 8.94
C ALA A 493 24.84 -32.17 10.15
N GLN A 494 25.45 -31.16 10.79
CA GLN A 494 24.80 -30.39 11.86
C GLN A 494 23.62 -29.56 11.35
N LEU A 495 23.76 -28.93 10.19
CA LEU A 495 22.68 -28.16 9.55
C LEU A 495 21.51 -29.06 9.15
N ASP A 496 21.79 -30.27 8.64
CA ASP A 496 20.77 -31.26 8.27
C ASP A 496 20.02 -31.82 9.48
N GLU A 497 20.72 -32.03 10.60
CA GLU A 497 20.10 -32.42 11.87
C GLU A 497 19.21 -31.27 12.42
N PHE A 498 19.71 -30.03 12.38
CA PHE A 498 18.95 -28.85 12.77
C PHE A 498 17.67 -28.68 11.93
N ALA A 499 17.76 -28.84 10.61
CA ALA A 499 16.62 -28.78 9.71
C ALA A 499 15.56 -29.86 10.02
N ARG A 500 16.01 -31.09 10.31
CA ARG A 500 15.11 -32.20 10.71
C ARG A 500 14.37 -31.92 12.02
N GLN A 501 15.06 -31.37 13.02
CA GLN A 501 14.43 -31.03 14.30
C GLN A 501 13.41 -29.90 14.18
N MET A 502 13.70 -28.87 13.37
CA MET A 502 12.76 -27.76 13.12
C MET A 502 11.50 -28.22 12.38
N LEU A 503 11.64 -29.13 11.41
CA LEU A 503 10.49 -29.75 10.73
C LEU A 503 9.65 -30.61 11.67
N ALA A 504 10.28 -31.35 12.59
CA ALA A 504 9.59 -32.12 13.62
C ALA A 504 8.81 -31.23 14.60
N GLN A 505 9.36 -30.07 15.00
CA GLN A 505 8.68 -29.10 15.85
C GLN A 505 7.48 -28.43 15.15
N GLN A 506 7.62 -28.04 13.89
CA GLN A 506 6.50 -27.49 13.10
C GLN A 506 5.35 -28.50 12.94
N SER A 507 5.67 -29.77 12.70
CA SER A 507 4.65 -30.82 12.57
C SER A 507 3.95 -31.14 13.91
N GLN A 508 4.66 -31.08 15.04
CA GLN A 508 4.04 -31.18 16.37
C GLN A 508 3.12 -30.00 16.70
N GLN A 509 3.49 -28.76 16.34
CA GLN A 509 2.62 -27.58 16.50
C GLN A 509 1.36 -27.63 15.62
N LEU A 510 1.48 -28.18 14.41
CA LEU A 510 0.34 -28.43 13.50
C LEU A 510 -0.61 -29.51 14.05
N GLN A 511 -0.10 -30.49 14.79
CA GLN A 511 -0.94 -31.50 15.47
C GLN A 511 -1.62 -30.94 16.73
N GLN A 512 -0.94 -30.13 17.54
CA GLN A 512 -1.54 -29.48 18.72
C GLN A 512 -2.66 -28.48 18.35
N SER A 513 -2.57 -27.85 17.18
CA SER A 513 -3.63 -26.97 16.65
C SER A 513 -4.80 -27.72 16.01
N GLN A 514 -4.68 -29.03 15.79
CA GLN A 514 -5.74 -29.90 15.25
C GLN A 514 -6.50 -30.68 16.35
N THR A 515 -5.93 -30.81 17.56
CA THR A 515 -6.63 -31.42 18.71
C THR A 515 -7.73 -30.56 19.34
N THR A 516 -7.93 -29.31 18.91
CA THR A 516 -9.06 -28.47 19.34
C THR A 516 -10.24 -28.42 18.35
N ASN A 517 -10.22 -29.18 17.25
CA ASN A 517 -11.38 -29.32 16.35
C ASN A 517 -11.30 -30.64 15.58
N ALA A 518 -11.75 -31.75 16.17
CA ALA A 518 -11.87 -33.03 15.49
C ALA A 518 -13.27 -33.17 14.87
N THR A 519 -13.37 -33.05 13.54
CA THR A 519 -14.04 -34.02 12.65
C THR A 519 -13.74 -33.69 11.18
N ALA A 520 -13.09 -34.63 10.50
CA ALA A 520 -13.07 -34.94 9.05
C ALA A 520 -11.64 -35.15 8.54
N ALA A 521 -11.26 -36.43 8.39
CA ALA A 521 -10.01 -36.87 7.79
C ALA A 521 -10.08 -36.88 6.25
N ALA A 522 -9.00 -36.47 5.59
CA ALA A 522 -8.72 -36.71 4.17
C ALA A 522 -7.21 -37.01 3.98
N PRO A 523 -6.83 -37.86 3.00
CA PRO A 523 -5.49 -38.46 2.88
C PRO A 523 -4.42 -37.49 2.33
N PRO A 524 -3.11 -37.80 2.45
CA PRO A 524 -2.04 -36.83 2.28
C PRO A 524 -1.80 -36.47 0.81
N ALA A 525 -1.86 -35.16 0.50
CA ALA A 525 -1.42 -34.61 -0.78
C ALA A 525 0.09 -34.37 -0.77
N ALA A 526 0.75 -34.79 -1.86
CA ALA A 526 2.19 -34.67 -2.08
C ALA A 526 2.72 -33.24 -1.91
N ALA A 527 3.87 -33.11 -1.25
CA ALA A 527 4.51 -31.85 -0.89
C ALA A 527 4.83 -30.99 -2.11
N ALA A 528 4.14 -29.86 -2.25
CA ALA A 528 4.47 -28.80 -3.20
C ALA A 528 5.60 -27.93 -2.63
N ALA A 529 6.66 -27.74 -3.43
CA ALA A 529 7.85 -26.98 -3.10
C ALA A 529 7.51 -25.56 -2.63
N SER A 530 7.73 -25.30 -1.34
CA SER A 530 7.63 -23.99 -0.71
C SER A 530 8.95 -23.68 -0.01
N THR A 531 9.52 -22.53 -0.33
CA THR A 531 10.76 -22.00 0.25
C THR A 531 10.54 -21.78 1.74
N THR A 532 11.31 -22.45 2.59
CA THR A 532 11.17 -22.35 4.04
C THR A 532 12.29 -21.47 4.58
N THR A 533 11.94 -20.39 5.28
CA THR A 533 12.91 -19.61 6.07
C THR A 533 12.90 -20.16 7.48
N VAL A 534 14.06 -20.56 7.98
CA VAL A 534 14.21 -21.10 9.34
C VAL A 534 14.98 -20.08 10.18
N SER A 535 14.34 -19.57 11.23
CA SER A 535 14.94 -18.67 12.22
C SER A 535 14.75 -19.26 13.62
N PRO A 536 15.78 -19.26 14.49
CA PRO A 536 15.64 -19.72 15.86
C PRO A 536 14.72 -18.77 16.64
N MET A 537 13.70 -19.33 17.31
CA MET A 537 12.95 -18.62 18.36
C MET A 537 13.67 -18.81 19.69
N ASN A 538 13.85 -17.74 20.45
CA ASN A 538 14.24 -17.80 21.86
C ASN A 538 13.06 -18.36 22.67
N ASP A 539 13.10 -19.66 23.00
CA ASP A 539 12.96 -20.13 24.39
C ASP A 539 12.93 -21.67 24.47
N ILE A 540 13.71 -22.20 25.44
CA ILE A 540 13.63 -23.50 26.12
C ILE A 540 14.12 -24.76 25.36
N GLY A 541 15.26 -25.29 25.85
CA GLY A 541 15.49 -26.74 26.02
C GLY A 541 16.22 -27.50 24.91
N ARG A 542 17.55 -27.57 24.99
CA ARG A 542 18.49 -28.33 24.12
C ARG A 542 18.39 -27.97 22.62
N GLN A 543 18.83 -26.77 22.26
CA GLN A 543 19.19 -26.45 20.87
C GLN A 543 20.63 -26.90 20.58
N ILE A 544 20.83 -27.53 19.42
CA ILE A 544 22.16 -27.62 18.80
C ILE A 544 22.58 -26.18 18.48
N ALA A 545 23.57 -25.67 19.21
CA ALA A 545 24.18 -24.39 18.86
C ALA A 545 24.98 -24.59 17.56
N LEU A 546 24.59 -23.90 16.50
CA LEU A 546 25.35 -23.87 15.25
C LEU A 546 26.47 -22.82 15.42
N ASP A 547 27.55 -23.23 16.10
CA ASP A 547 28.63 -22.33 16.52
C ASP A 547 29.48 -21.77 15.35
N PHE A 548 29.28 -22.25 14.13
CA PHE A 548 30.07 -21.84 12.97
C PHE A 548 29.78 -20.42 12.44
N CYS A 549 28.74 -19.72 12.94
CA CYS A 549 28.56 -18.29 12.68
C CYS A 549 29.22 -17.39 13.75
N MET A 550 29.78 -17.94 14.84
CA MET A 550 30.31 -17.17 15.98
C MET A 550 31.78 -16.74 15.81
N GLU A 551 32.46 -17.21 14.76
CA GLU A 551 33.89 -16.94 14.51
C GLU A 551 34.16 -15.69 13.63
N PHE A 552 33.15 -14.88 13.33
CA PHE A 552 33.25 -13.75 12.37
C PHE A 552 32.85 -12.39 12.92
#